data_AF-A0A4U5NDW1-F1
#
_entry.id   AF-A0A4U5NDW1-F1
#
_cell.length_a   1.000
_cell.length_b   1.000
_cell.length_c   1.000
_cell.angle_alpha   90.00
_cell.angle_beta   90.00
_cell.angle_gamma   90.00
#
_symmetry.space_group_name_H-M   'P 1'
#
loop_
_entity.id
_entity.type
_entity.pdbx_description
1 polymer ?
#
loop_
_entity_poly.entity_id
_entity_poly.type
_entity_poly.pdbx_seq_one_letter_code
_entity_poly.pdbx_strand_id
1 'polypeptide(L)'
;MASKSRRTLPCFLALHRKEHCFGYFGTEKNNKEPSFAKKTLYECRSCTNPETKMIVEVAEDRSDDPKSHLYVSDRLAFCNGMSGGEELILEEVISTTLCTRISIEPATINDYEILVCYI
;
A
#
# COMPACT_ATOMS: atom_id res chain seq x y z
N MET A 1 12.61 4.38 -26.95
CA MET A 1 11.70 3.95 -25.87
C MET A 1 11.30 5.19 -25.09
N ALA A 2 10.03 5.60 -25.16
CA ALA A 2 9.56 6.76 -24.42
C ALA A 2 9.65 6.45 -22.91
N SER A 3 10.45 7.24 -22.19
CA SER A 3 10.46 7.25 -20.74
C SER A 3 9.04 7.58 -20.26
N LYS A 4 8.27 6.58 -19.81
CA LYS A 4 7.04 6.83 -19.05
C LYS A 4 7.46 7.68 -17.85
N SER A 5 7.01 8.92 -17.77
CA SER A 5 7.30 9.76 -16.61
C SER A 5 6.74 9.04 -15.38
N ARG A 6 7.54 8.94 -14.32
CA ARG A 6 7.05 8.47 -13.02
C ARG A 6 5.93 9.41 -12.60
N ARG A 7 4.74 8.86 -12.34
CA ARG A 7 3.68 9.62 -11.72
C ARG A 7 4.04 9.75 -10.25
N THR A 8 4.31 10.97 -9.84
CA THR A 8 4.53 11.34 -8.45
C THR A 8 3.27 11.99 -7.93
N LEU A 9 2.70 11.45 -6.86
CA LEU A 9 1.44 11.92 -6.28
C LEU A 9 1.64 12.20 -4.79
N PRO A 10 1.44 13.45 -4.31
CA PRO A 10 1.39 13.73 -2.88
C PRO A 10 0.03 13.29 -2.33
N CYS A 11 0.02 12.68 -1.15
CA CYS A 11 -1.23 12.40 -0.42
C CYS A 11 -0.99 12.26 1.09
N PHE A 12 -2.08 12.22 1.85
CA PHE A 12 -2.06 11.87 3.27
C PHE A 12 -2.31 10.38 3.47
N LEU A 13 -1.63 9.79 4.45
CA LEU A 13 -1.86 8.42 4.88
C LEU A 13 -3.10 8.36 5.77
N ALA A 14 -4.09 7.58 5.36
CA ALA A 14 -5.22 7.18 6.20
C ALA A 14 -5.14 5.69 6.49
N LEU A 15 -5.70 5.25 7.61
CA LEU A 15 -5.67 3.84 8.02
C LEU A 15 -7.05 3.20 7.84
N HIS A 16 -7.07 1.92 7.45
CA HIS A 16 -8.29 1.13 7.37
C HIS A 16 -8.11 -0.28 7.94
N ARG A 17 -9.24 -0.96 8.19
CA ARG A 17 -9.32 -2.35 8.67
C ARG A 17 -10.06 -3.30 7.75
N LYS A 18 -10.34 -2.89 6.51
CA LYS A 18 -10.94 -3.76 5.48
C LYS A 18 -10.08 -5.01 5.27
N GLU A 19 -10.71 -6.18 5.28
CA GLU A 19 -10.08 -7.45 4.96
C GLU A 19 -9.69 -7.50 3.48
N HIS A 20 -8.63 -8.26 3.16
CA HIS A 20 -8.15 -8.50 1.78
C HIS A 20 -7.79 -7.24 0.97
N CYS A 21 -7.56 -6.11 1.62
CA CYS A 21 -7.17 -4.85 1.00
C CYS A 21 -5.88 -4.33 1.66
N PHE A 22 -4.87 -4.02 0.86
CA PHE A 22 -3.62 -3.42 1.36
C PHE A 22 -3.62 -1.90 1.26
N GLY A 23 -4.17 -1.36 0.17
CA GLY A 23 -4.50 0.04 0.10
C GLY A 23 -5.43 0.41 -1.05
N TYR A 24 -5.99 1.61 -0.96
CA TYR A 24 -6.85 2.21 -1.98
C TYR A 24 -6.81 3.75 -1.89
N PHE A 25 -7.08 4.42 -3.00
CA PHE A 25 -7.27 5.86 -2.99
C PHE A 25 -8.68 6.23 -2.55
N GLY A 26 -8.82 7.34 -1.84
CA GLY A 26 -10.13 7.86 -1.48
C GLY A 26 -10.10 9.31 -1.01
N THR A 27 -11.25 9.75 -0.52
CA THR A 27 -11.44 11.01 0.18
C THR A 27 -12.15 10.74 1.50
N GLU A 28 -12.01 11.63 2.48
CA GLU A 28 -12.71 11.52 3.78
C GLU A 28 -14.24 11.35 3.65
N LYS A 29 -14.82 11.71 2.50
CA LYS A 29 -16.27 11.71 2.25
C LYS A 29 -16.75 10.51 1.42
N ASN A 30 -15.86 9.69 0.88
CA ASN A 30 -16.23 8.66 -0.10
C ASN A 30 -16.33 7.28 0.54
N ASN A 31 -17.56 6.82 0.79
CA ASN A 31 -17.87 5.48 1.30
C ASN A 31 -17.95 4.40 0.20
N LYS A 32 -17.58 4.72 -1.05
CA LYS A 32 -17.61 3.74 -2.15
C LYS A 32 -16.55 2.66 -1.94
N GLU A 33 -16.89 1.42 -2.31
CA GLU A 33 -15.93 0.33 -2.29
C GLU A 33 -14.89 0.51 -3.42
N PRO A 34 -13.60 0.34 -3.13
CA PRO A 34 -12.56 0.43 -4.15
C PRO A 34 -12.68 -0.73 -5.14
N SER A 35 -12.31 -0.50 -6.40
CA SER A 35 -12.32 -1.55 -7.42
C SER A 35 -11.04 -2.38 -7.32
N PHE A 36 -11.16 -3.64 -6.90
CA PHE A 36 -10.03 -4.57 -6.88
C PHE A 36 -9.67 -5.13 -8.28
N ALA A 37 -10.43 -4.78 -9.31
CA ALA A 37 -10.23 -5.28 -10.67
C ALA A 37 -8.94 -4.75 -11.32
N LYS A 38 -8.47 -3.57 -10.88
CA LYS A 38 -7.22 -2.98 -11.33
C LYS A 38 -6.45 -2.45 -10.14
N LYS A 39 -5.19 -2.87 -10.07
CA LYS A 39 -4.29 -2.51 -8.99
C LYS A 39 -2.98 -2.01 -9.57
N THR A 40 -2.42 -1.01 -8.89
CA THR A 40 -1.16 -0.39 -9.29
C THR A 40 -0.24 -0.37 -8.09
N LEU A 41 1.02 -0.73 -8.31
CA LEU A 41 2.03 -0.79 -7.26
C LEU A 41 2.67 0.59 -7.09
N TYR A 42 2.75 1.08 -5.87
CA TYR A 42 3.39 2.35 -5.54
C TYR A 42 4.49 2.14 -4.49
N GLU A 43 5.61 2.84 -4.65
CA GLU A 43 6.53 3.12 -3.56
C GLU A 43 6.03 4.40 -2.86
N CYS A 44 5.63 4.25 -1.61
CA CYS A 44 5.22 5.34 -0.74
C CYS A 44 6.40 5.71 0.15
N ARG A 45 6.78 6.98 0.12
CA ARG A 45 7.85 7.52 0.98
C ARG A 45 7.29 8.60 1.88
N SER A 46 7.62 8.51 3.16
CA SER A 46 7.27 9.55 4.13
C SER A 46 8.00 10.87 3.81
N CYS A 47 7.27 11.97 3.88
CA CYS A 47 7.84 13.32 3.83
C CYS A 47 8.61 13.66 5.11
N THR A 48 8.19 13.13 6.25
CA THR A 48 8.80 13.41 7.56
C THR A 48 10.09 12.62 7.76
N ASN A 49 10.13 11.37 7.31
CA ASN A 49 11.34 10.54 7.34
C ASN A 49 11.53 9.81 6.00
N PRO A 50 12.37 10.31 5.09
CA PRO A 50 12.59 9.72 3.77
C PRO A 50 13.10 8.26 3.77
N GLU A 51 13.67 7.80 4.88
CA GLU A 51 14.09 6.39 5.06
C GLU A 51 12.90 5.47 5.35
N THR A 52 11.79 6.01 5.84
CA THR A 52 10.53 5.28 6.02
C THR A 52 9.82 5.15 4.68
N LYS A 53 9.82 3.93 4.14
CA LYS A 53 9.20 3.60 2.85
C LYS A 53 8.34 2.36 2.95
N MET A 54 7.34 2.28 2.07
CA MET A 54 6.46 1.14 1.94
C MET A 54 6.15 0.91 0.46
N ILE A 55 6.20 -0.34 0.03
CA ILE A 55 5.69 -0.74 -1.28
C ILE A 55 4.30 -1.32 -1.08
N VAL A 56 3.29 -0.72 -1.71
CA VAL A 56 1.89 -1.11 -1.53
C VAL A 56 1.16 -1.23 -2.86
N GLU A 57 0.39 -2.31 -2.98
CA GLU A 57 -0.53 -2.50 -4.08
C GLU A 57 -1.83 -1.74 -3.79
N VAL A 58 -2.12 -0.73 -4.59
CA VAL A 58 -3.25 0.17 -4.40
C VAL A 58 -4.35 -0.18 -5.38
N ALA A 59 -5.52 -0.54 -4.86
CA ALA A 59 -6.73 -0.72 -5.66
C ALA A 59 -7.14 0.63 -6.25
N GLU A 60 -7.40 0.65 -7.56
CA GLU A 60 -7.82 1.89 -8.21
C GLU A 60 -9.27 2.23 -7.81
N ASP A 61 -9.44 3.46 -7.33
CA ASP A 61 -10.74 4.11 -7.34
C ASP A 61 -10.98 4.72 -8.74
N ARG A 62 -12.12 4.37 -9.33
CA ARG A 62 -12.62 4.91 -10.61
C ARG A 62 -13.27 6.28 -10.44
N SER A 63 -13.31 6.82 -9.22
CA SER A 63 -13.78 8.18 -8.99
C SER A 63 -12.85 9.20 -9.65
N ASP A 64 -13.46 10.21 -10.27
CA ASP A 64 -12.79 11.42 -10.75
C ASP A 64 -12.49 12.41 -9.61
N ASP A 65 -12.82 12.05 -8.36
CA ASP A 65 -12.55 12.88 -7.19
C ASP A 65 -11.04 13.06 -6.96
N PRO A 66 -10.60 14.23 -6.43
CA PRO A 66 -9.22 14.44 -6.04
C PRO A 66 -8.78 13.40 -5.00
N LYS A 67 -7.77 12.60 -5.34
CA LYS A 67 -7.22 11.54 -4.48
C LYS A 67 -6.27 12.17 -3.45
N SER A 68 -6.85 12.71 -2.38
CA SER A 68 -6.08 13.36 -1.31
C SER A 68 -5.52 12.38 -0.28
N HIS A 69 -6.11 11.20 -0.16
CA HIS A 69 -5.73 10.19 0.82
C HIS A 69 -5.41 8.85 0.17
N LEU A 70 -4.34 8.23 0.66
CA LEU A 70 -4.07 6.82 0.50
C LEU A 70 -4.52 6.11 1.77
N TYR A 71 -5.57 5.30 1.68
CA TYR A 71 -5.98 4.43 2.76
C TYR A 71 -5.13 3.16 2.70
N VAL A 72 -4.46 2.81 3.80
CA VAL A 72 -3.61 1.63 3.94
C VAL A 72 -4.08 0.78 5.12
N SER A 73 -3.90 -0.54 5.05
CA SER A 73 -4.12 -1.42 6.19
C SER A 73 -3.33 -0.95 7.41
N ASP A 74 -3.98 -0.89 8.57
CA ASP A 74 -3.35 -0.53 9.83
C ASP A 74 -2.12 -1.40 10.15
N ARG A 75 -2.21 -2.72 9.91
CA ARG A 75 -1.09 -3.65 10.07
C ARG A 75 0.06 -3.36 9.11
N LEU A 76 -0.24 -3.07 7.84
CA LEU A 76 0.79 -2.80 6.85
C LEU A 76 1.54 -1.50 7.18
N ALA A 77 0.83 -0.44 7.56
CA ALA A 77 1.42 0.81 8.01
C ALA A 77 2.31 0.60 9.25
N PHE A 78 1.81 -0.13 10.25
CA PHE A 78 2.56 -0.47 11.45
C PHE A 78 3.87 -1.23 11.15
N CYS A 79 3.82 -2.25 10.29
CA CYS A 79 5.00 -3.03 9.91
C CYS A 79 6.06 -2.19 9.18
N ASN A 80 5.68 -1.08 8.55
CA ASN A 80 6.59 -0.15 7.87
C ASN A 80 6.91 1.10 8.71
N GLY A 81 6.50 1.15 9.98
CA GLY A 81 6.77 2.29 10.87
C GLY A 81 6.07 3.59 10.47
N MET A 82 4.94 3.51 9.76
CA MET A 82 4.15 4.66 9.32
C MET A 82 2.93 4.86 10.22
N SER A 83 2.50 6.12 10.35
CA SER A 83 1.34 6.50 11.20
C SER A 83 0.26 7.23 10.41
N GLY A 84 -1.00 7.05 10.80
CA GLY A 84 -2.11 7.80 10.19
C GLY A 84 -1.92 9.31 10.32
N GLY A 85 -2.24 10.04 9.25
CA GLY A 85 -2.04 11.48 9.12
C GLY A 85 -0.69 11.88 8.51
N GLU A 86 0.20 10.93 8.26
CA GLU A 86 1.52 11.19 7.68
C GLU A 86 1.43 11.61 6.21
N GLU A 87 2.27 12.58 5.81
CA GLU A 87 2.37 13.03 4.43
C GLU A 87 3.26 12.08 3.63
N LEU A 88 2.77 11.65 2.47
CA LEU A 88 3.45 10.70 1.60
C LEU A 88 3.67 11.28 0.21
N ILE A 89 4.79 10.87 -0.39
CA ILE A 89 5.04 10.98 -1.82
C ILE A 89 4.94 9.58 -2.41
N LEU A 90 4.02 9.39 -3.34
CA LEU A 90 3.81 8.13 -4.04
C LEU A 90 4.51 8.17 -5.40
N GLU A 91 5.31 7.16 -5.68
CA GLU A 91 5.89 6.93 -7.01
C GLU A 91 5.37 5.62 -7.57
N GLU A 92 4.75 5.67 -8.76
CA GLU A 92 4.31 4.47 -9.46
C GLU A 92 5.52 3.58 -9.82
N VAL A 93 5.45 2.30 -9.46
CA VAL A 93 6.49 1.31 -9.77
C VAL A 93 6.29 0.82 -11.20
N ILE A 94 7.01 1.41 -12.16
CA ILE A 94 6.85 1.15 -13.60
C ILE A 94 7.49 -0.17 -14.04
N SER A 95 8.48 -0.67 -13.29
CA SER A 95 9.21 -1.89 -13.61
C SER A 95 9.33 -2.73 -12.35
N THR A 96 8.77 -3.94 -12.40
CA THR A 96 8.93 -4.95 -11.37
C THR A 96 9.81 -6.07 -11.90
N THR A 97 10.61 -6.65 -11.02
CA THR A 97 11.30 -7.92 -11.32
C THR A 97 10.52 -9.01 -10.62
N LEU A 98 10.22 -10.10 -11.33
CA LEU A 98 9.57 -11.25 -10.72
C LEU A 98 10.53 -11.88 -9.69
N CYS A 99 10.10 -11.96 -8.44
CA CYS A 99 10.84 -12.70 -7.42
C CYS A 99 10.82 -14.19 -7.78
N THR A 100 11.99 -14.78 -8.04
CA THR A 100 12.14 -16.21 -8.32
C THR A 100 12.17 -17.08 -7.07
N ARG A 101 12.50 -16.47 -5.93
CA ARG A 101 12.48 -17.10 -4.61
C ARG A 101 12.13 -16.05 -3.56
N ILE A 102 11.31 -16.44 -2.60
CA ILE A 102 11.00 -15.67 -1.40
C ILE A 102 11.30 -16.52 -0.16
N SER A 103 11.78 -15.89 0.90
CA SER A 103 11.87 -16.49 2.23
C SER A 103 10.88 -15.76 3.12
N ILE A 104 10.02 -16.50 3.80
CA ILE A 104 9.02 -15.96 4.71
C ILE A 104 9.24 -16.65 6.06
N GLU A 105 9.29 -15.86 7.12
CA GLU A 105 9.42 -16.35 8.48
C GLU A 105 8.18 -15.95 9.28
N PRO A 106 7.61 -16.84 10.09
CA PRO A 106 6.49 -16.51 10.97
C PRO A 106 6.89 -15.42 11.97
N ALA A 107 6.03 -14.42 12.16
CA ALA A 107 6.30 -13.32 13.09
C ALA A 107 6.19 -13.78 14.56
N THR A 108 5.32 -14.76 14.83
CA THR A 108 5.08 -15.32 16.16
C THR A 108 5.05 -16.84 16.15
N ILE A 109 5.14 -17.45 17.34
CA ILE A 109 4.98 -18.90 17.50
C ILE A 109 3.60 -19.39 17.03
N ASN A 110 2.56 -18.58 17.24
CA ASN A 110 1.21 -18.91 16.78
C ASN A 110 1.14 -18.91 15.24
N ASP A 111 1.83 -17.97 14.57
CA ASP A 111 1.92 -17.95 13.11
C ASP A 111 2.66 -19.19 12.58
N TYR A 112 3.68 -19.67 13.31
CA TYR A 112 4.39 -20.90 12.99
C TYR A 112 3.48 -22.13 13.13
N GLU A 113 2.73 -22.22 14.24
CA GLU A 113 1.77 -23.31 14.47
C GLU A 113 0.70 -23.35 13.38
N ILE A 114 0.16 -22.21 12.95
CA ILE A 114 -0.78 -22.13 11.82
C ILE A 114 -0.13 -22.68 10.55
N LEU A 115 1.11 -22.29 10.26
CA LEU A 115 1.79 -22.71 9.04
C LEU A 115 2.09 -24.21 9.00
N VAL A 116 2.43 -24.80 10.14
CA VAL A 116 2.76 -26.23 10.26
C VAL A 116 1.52 -27.12 10.37
N CYS A 117 0.41 -26.66 10.95
CA CYS A 117 -0.81 -27.46 11.04
C CYS A 117 -1.50 -27.72 9.68
N TYR A 118 -1.14 -26.97 8.63
CA TYR A 118 -1.70 -27.10 7.28
C TYR A 118 -0.78 -27.86 6.30
N ILE A 119 0.35 -28.40 6.76
CA ILE A 119 1.26 -29.28 6.00
C ILE A 119 1.11 -30.72 6.50
#